data_AF-A0AAU5NCU6-F1
#
_entry.id   AF-A0AAU5NCU6-F1
#
_cell.length_a   1.000
_cell.length_b   1.000
_cell.length_c   1.000
_cell.angle_alpha   90.00
_cell.angle_beta   90.00
_cell.angle_gamma   90.00
#
_symmetry.space_group_name_H-M   'P 1'
#
loop_
_entity.id
_entity.type
_entity.pdbx_description
1 polymer ?
#
loop_
_entity_poly.entity_id
_entity_poly.type
_entity_poly.pdbx_seq_one_letter_code
_entity_poly.pdbx_strand_id
1 'polypeptide(L)' 'MVNGRTVLERFPAGGPRGSWPAEEFAHARRMEGLAAEVVMDLASDTFLVVVRGGEAPQRAVSPPVTERATAP' A
#
# COMPACT_ATOMS: atom_id res chain seq x y z
N MET A 1 9.28 -2.88 18.13
CA MET A 1 8.99 -1.70 17.29
C MET A 1 8.57 -2.20 15.93
N VAL A 2 7.27 -2.21 15.63
CA VAL A 2 6.80 -2.57 14.29
C VAL A 2 6.87 -1.32 13.43
N ASN A 3 7.93 -1.18 12.64
CA ASN A 3 8.00 -0.14 11.61
C ASN A 3 7.03 -0.53 10.49
N GLY A 4 5.75 -0.17 10.68
CA GLY A 4 4.68 -0.44 9.72
C GLY A 4 4.93 0.30 8.40
N ARG A 5 4.76 -0.39 7.28
CA ARG A 5 4.70 0.23 5.96
C ARG A 5 3.26 0.66 5.70
N THR A 6 3.07 1.90 5.28
CA THR A 6 1.75 2.42 4.91
C THR A 6 1.67 2.55 3.41
N VAL A 7 0.66 1.94 2.80
CA VAL A 7 0.39 2.07 1.36
C VAL A 7 -0.24 3.43 1.10
N LEU A 8 0.38 4.23 0.23
CA LEU A 8 -0.15 5.50 -0.25
C LEU A 8 -1.03 5.31 -1.48
N GLU A 9 -0.61 4.49 -2.44
CA GLU A 9 -1.29 4.31 -3.72
C GLU A 9 -0.97 2.95 -4.35
N ARG A 10 -1.87 2.46 -5.22
CA ARG A 10 -1.73 1.16 -5.92
C ARG A 10 -1.79 1.35 -7.43
N PHE A 11 -0.92 0.66 -8.16
CA PHE A 11 -0.80 0.72 -9.62
C PHE A 11 -0.82 -0.68 -10.22
N PRO A 12 -1.65 -0.97 -11.24
CA PRO A 12 -1.69 -2.29 -11.87
C PRO A 12 -0.36 -2.58 -12.57
N ALA A 13 0.18 -3.80 -12.39
CA ALA A 13 1.45 -4.17 -13.00
C ALA A 13 1.34 -4.47 -14.51
N GLY A 14 0.17 -4.90 -14.97
CA GLY A 14 -0.09 -5.26 -16.38
C GLY A 14 -0.25 -4.08 -17.36
N GLY A 15 -0.02 -2.83 -16.95
CA GLY A 15 -0.14 -1.66 -17.82
C GLY A 15 0.99 -1.57 -18.86
N PRO A 16 0.80 -0.86 -19.99
CA PRO A 16 1.82 -0.74 -21.06
C PRO A 16 3.12 -0.06 -20.64
N ARG A 17 3.12 0.59 -19.46
CA ARG A 17 4.29 1.29 -18.90
C ARG A 17 4.94 0.54 -17.74
N GLY A 18 4.51 -0.69 -17.42
CA GLY A 18 5.04 -1.47 -16.31
C GLY A 18 5.00 -0.71 -14.98
N SER A 19 6.11 -0.68 -14.25
CA SER A 19 6.26 -0.02 -12.95
C SER A 19 6.38 1.51 -13.02
N TRP A 20 6.59 2.10 -14.20
CA TRP A 20 6.89 3.53 -14.34
C TRP A 20 5.89 4.46 -13.62
N PRO A 21 4.56 4.26 -13.69
CA PRO A 21 3.61 5.11 -12.97
C PRO A 21 3.82 5.09 -11.45
N ALA A 22 4.16 3.91 -10.90
CA ALA A 22 4.43 3.77 -9.47
C ALA A 22 5.77 4.43 -9.10
N GLU A 23 6.78 4.30 -9.96
CA GLU A 23 8.10 4.92 -9.76
C GLU A 23 8.02 6.45 -9.79
N GLU A 24 7.29 7.04 -10.73
CA GLU A 24 7.06 8.49 -10.82
C GLU A 24 6.32 9.01 -9.59
N PHE A 25 5.27 8.32 -9.16
CA PHE A 25 4.54 8.69 -7.95
C PHE A 25 5.46 8.62 -6.72
N ALA A 26 6.22 7.53 -6.55
CA ALA A 26 7.17 7.41 -5.46
C ALA A 26 8.28 8.46 -5.53
N HIS A 27 8.71 8.86 -6.72
CA HIS A 27 9.65 9.95 -6.93
C HIS A 27 9.07 11.30 -6.47
N ALA A 28 7.84 11.62 -6.88
CA ALA A 28 7.16 12.83 -6.44
C ALA A 28 7.01 12.88 -4.91
N ARG A 29 6.60 11.78 -4.27
CA ARG A 29 6.51 11.68 -2.80
C ARG A 29 7.89 11.88 -2.13
N ARG A 30 8.97 11.38 -2.74
CA ARG A 30 10.34 11.62 -2.24
C ARG A 30 10.76 13.08 -2.36
N MET A 31 10.36 13.77 -3.42
CA MET A 31 10.59 15.22 -3.56
C MET A 31 9.81 16.04 -2.53
N GLU A 32 8.69 15.51 -2.03
CA GLU A 32 7.93 16.06 -0.90
C GLU A 32 8.53 15.69 0.47
N GLY A 33 9.64 14.93 0.51
CA GLY A 33 10.32 14.52 1.73
C GLY A 33 9.83 13.21 2.36
N LEU A 34 8.91 12.49 1.71
CA LEU A 34 8.42 11.21 2.19
C LEU A 34 9.38 10.08 1.79
N ALA A 35 9.68 9.17 2.71
CA ALA A 35 10.46 7.97 2.44
C ALA A 35 9.62 6.90 1.70
N ALA A 36 9.20 7.24 0.47
CA ALA A 36 8.37 6.41 -0.39
C ALA A 36 9.20 5.37 -1.15
N GLU A 37 8.69 4.14 -1.20
CA GLU A 37 9.26 2.97 -1.88
C GLU A 37 8.18 2.31 -2.74
N VAL A 38 8.57 1.73 -3.88
CA VAL A 38 7.68 0.88 -4.69
C VAL A 38 7.91 -0.57 -4.29
N VAL A 39 6.85 -1.30 -4.00
CA VAL A 39 6.85 -2.73 -3.68
C VAL A 39 5.90 -3.45 -4.61
N MET A 40 6.32 -4.58 -5.17
CA MET A 40 5.44 -5.42 -5.98
C MET A 40 4.67 -6.38 -5.07
N ASP A 41 3.34 -6.31 -5.12
CA ASP A 41 2.46 -7.35 -4.59
C ASP A 41 2.20 -8.39 -5.68
N LEU A 42 2.85 -9.54 -5.53
CA LEU A 42 2.72 -10.67 -6.45
C LEU A 42 1.34 -11.32 -6.41
N ALA A 43 0.63 -11.27 -5.27
CA ALA A 43 -0.67 -11.92 -5.13
C ALA A 43 -1.74 -11.21 -5.96
N SER A 44 -1.64 -9.88 -6.05
CA SER A 44 -2.61 -9.03 -6.76
C SER A 44 -2.05 -8.45 -8.06
N ASP A 45 -0.85 -8.84 -8.48
CA ASP A 45 -0.14 -8.30 -9.65
C ASP A 45 -0.17 -6.76 -9.70
N THR A 46 0.21 -6.13 -8.58
CA THR A 46 0.04 -4.69 -8.36
C THR A 46 1.30 -4.10 -7.73
N PHE A 47 1.75 -2.95 -8.24
CA PHE A 47 2.77 -2.13 -7.57
C PHE A 47 2.12 -1.26 -6.49
N LEU A 48 2.65 -1.35 -5.28
CA LEU A 48 2.24 -0.57 -4.12
C LEU A 48 3.30 0.50 -3.86
N VAL A 49 2.90 1.77 -3.79
CA VAL A 49 3.78 2.81 -3.26
C VAL A 49 3.55 2.89 -1.76
N VAL A 50 4.60 2.63 -0.98
CA VAL A 50 4.55 2.59 0.48
C VAL A 50 5.49 3.61 1.08
N VAL A 51 5.13 4.18 2.21
CA VAL A 51 6.06 4.94 3.06
C VAL A 51 6.41 4.14 4.30
N ARG A 52 7.68 4.21 4.71
CA ARG A 52 8.09 3.71 6.02
C ARG A 52 7.74 4.77 7.07
N GLY A 53 6.67 4.52 7.80
CA GLY A 53 6.20 5.43 8.85
C GLY A 53 6.33 4.76 10.22
N GLY A 54 7.09 5.38 11.12
CA GLY A 54 6.91 5.20 12.55
C GLY A 54 5.53 5.65 13.03
N GLU A 55 4.79 6.42 12.22
CA GLU A 55 3.38 6.71 12.44
C GLU A 55 2.76 7.21 11.12
N ALA A 56 1.99 6.38 10.45
CA ALA A 56 0.89 6.89 9.64
C ALA A 56 -0.39 6.52 10.37
N PRO A 57 -1.42 7.40 10.41
CA PRO A 57 -2.68 7.06 11.03
C PRO A 57 -3.23 5.85 10.28
N GLN A 58 -3.21 4.73 10.98
CA GLN A 58 -3.74 3.45 10.53
C GLN A 58 -5.22 3.69 10.27
N ARG A 59 -5.61 4.02 9.03
CA ARG A 59 -7.02 3.94 8.67
C ARG A 59 -7.34 2.46 8.72
N ALA A 60 -7.96 2.06 9.83
CA ALA A 60 -8.40 0.70 10.09
C ALA A 60 -9.10 0.16 8.84
N VAL A 61 -8.42 -0.74 8.14
CA VAL A 61 -9.12 -1.77 7.39
C VAL A 61 -9.84 -2.57 8.47
N SER A 62 -11.13 -2.27 8.66
CA SER A 62 -12.00 -3.11 9.46
C SER A 62 -11.93 -4.53 8.89
N PRO A 63 -11.64 -5.55 9.70
CA PRO A 63 -11.80 -6.93 9.24
C PRO A 63 -13.29 -7.16 8.91
N PRO A 64 -13.61 -8.08 7.97
CA PRO A 64 -15.00 -8.47 7.76
C PRO A 64 -15.53 -9.02 9.08
N VAL A 65 -16.61 -8.42 9.60
CA VAL A 65 -17.36 -8.97 10.72
C VAL A 65 -17.85 -10.35 10.29
N THR A 66 -17.17 -11.40 10.75
CA THR A 66 -17.73 -12.76 10.64
C THR A 66 -18.87 -12.80 11.63
N GLU A 67 -20.08 -12.69 11.10
CA GLU A 67 -21.33 -12.90 11.81
C GLU A 67 -21.28 -14.26 12.51
N ARG A 68 -21.04 -14.25 13.82
CA ARG A 68 -21.34 -15.38 14.70
C ARG A 68 -22.78 -15.22 15.18
N ALA A 69 -23.70 -15.92 14.51
CA ALA A 69 -24.97 -16.36 15.09
C ALA A 69 -24.94 -17.90 15.02
N THR A 70 -24.44 -18.57 16.06
CA THR A 70 -25.23 -19.19 17.14
C THR A 70 -26.50 -19.88 16.64
N ALA A 71 -26.43 -21.21 16.60
CA ALA A 71 -27.58 -22.08 16.49
C ALA A 71 -28.36 -22.10 17.81
N PRO A 72 -29.68 -22.27 17.75
CA PRO A 72 -30.42 -23.17 18.62
C PRO A 72 -30.75 -24.50 17.93
#